data_AF-A0AAJ6CY17-F1
#
_entry.id   AF-A0AAJ6CY17-F1
#
_cell.length_a   1.000
_cell.length_b   1.000
_cell.length_c   1.000
_cell.angle_alpha   90.00
_cell.angle_beta   90.00
_cell.angle_gamma   90.00
#
_symmetry.space_group_name_H-M   'P 1'
#
loop_
_entity.id
_entity.type
_entity.pdbx_description
1 polymer ?
#
loop_
_entity_poly.entity_id
_entity_poly.type
_entity_poly.pdbx_seq_one_letter_code
_entity_poly.pdbx_strand_id
1 'polypeptide(L)'
;MKFMPTAILPVIATLLFAAGCSSTAASIDPAKYDRMSCAELNSALGDTATDISRTAIGRGKVANTSVPSWLLGGERVKTVVANRDTARIEKLQQQQQAIVAARKQRCPSSQ
;
A
#
# COMPACT_ATOMS: atom_id res chain seq x y z
N MET A 1 -51.79 21.70 15.41
CA MET A 1 -50.35 21.56 15.67
C MET A 1 -49.75 20.77 14.51
N LYS A 2 -48.87 21.37 13.70
CA LYS A 2 -48.31 20.75 12.50
C LYS A 2 -46.79 20.71 12.65
N PHE A 3 -46.26 19.57 13.09
CA PHE A 3 -44.82 19.32 13.16
C PHE A 3 -44.35 18.96 11.76
N MET A 4 -43.62 19.87 11.11
CA MET A 4 -42.88 19.59 9.89
C MET A 4 -41.48 19.08 10.28
N PRO A 5 -41.07 17.86 9.90
CA PRO A 5 -39.72 17.37 10.13
C PRO A 5 -38.85 17.79 8.95
N THR A 6 -38.41 19.05 8.92
CA THR A 6 -37.55 19.57 7.86
C THR A 6 -36.18 19.94 8.44
N ALA A 7 -35.45 18.96 8.97
CA ALA A 7 -34.09 19.22 9.46
C ALA A 7 -33.17 18.00 9.61
N ILE A 8 -33.55 16.80 9.13
CA ILE A 8 -32.75 15.57 9.40
C ILE A 8 -31.77 15.25 8.25
N LEU A 9 -32.00 15.77 7.05
CA LEU A 9 -31.18 15.47 5.87
C LEU A 9 -29.75 16.07 5.83
N PRO A 10 -29.43 17.27 6.37
CA PRO A 10 -28.09 17.83 6.16
C PRO A 10 -27.03 17.21 7.07
N VAL A 11 -27.43 16.60 8.19
CA VAL A 11 -26.51 16.05 9.21
C VAL A 11 -25.90 14.71 8.77
N ILE A 12 -26.65 13.91 8.00
CA ILE A 12 -26.19 12.62 7.50
C ILE A 12 -25.13 12.81 6.39
N ALA A 13 -25.28 13.85 5.56
CA ALA A 13 -24.33 14.14 4.48
C ALA A 13 -22.94 14.51 5.01
N THR A 14 -22.84 15.23 6.13
CA THR A 14 -21.55 15.62 6.72
C THR A 14 -20.80 14.46 7.38
N LEU A 15 -21.50 13.45 7.91
CA LEU A 15 -20.87 12.29 8.56
C LEU A 15 -20.18 11.35 7.57
N LEU A 16 -20.64 11.30 6.31
CA LEU A 16 -20.02 10.49 5.25
C LEU A 16 -18.67 11.05 4.76
N PHE A 17 -18.41 12.35 4.94
CA PHE A 17 -17.13 12.96 4.58
C PHE A 17 -16.05 12.81 5.67
N ALA A 18 -16.45 12.57 6.93
CA ALA A 18 -15.50 12.37 8.04
C ALA A 18 -14.95 10.93 8.10
N ALA A 19 -15.62 9.96 7.46
CA ALA A 19 -15.07 8.63 7.20
C ALA A 19 -14.11 8.66 6.00
N GLY A 20 -13.19 9.62 5.99
CA GLY A 20 -12.08 9.62 5.05
C GLY A 20 -11.26 8.34 5.23
N CYS A 21 -10.91 7.68 4.13
CA CYS A 21 -10.05 6.52 4.08
C CYS A 21 -8.79 6.77 4.92
N SER A 22 -8.80 6.31 6.19
CA SER A 22 -7.61 6.17 7.01
C SER A 22 -6.79 5.03 6.41
N SER A 23 -6.21 5.28 5.24
CA SER A 23 -5.09 4.52 4.72
C SER A 23 -3.94 4.88 5.63
N THR A 24 -3.83 4.13 6.73
CA THR A 24 -2.61 4.08 7.53
C THR A 24 -1.52 3.62 6.58
N ALA A 25 -0.85 4.57 5.94
CA ALA A 25 0.36 4.33 5.22
C ALA A 25 1.35 3.85 6.28
N ALA A 26 1.45 2.54 6.50
CA ALA A 26 2.32 1.95 7.51
C ALA A 26 3.72 2.57 7.36
N SER A 27 4.14 3.40 8.30
CA SER A 27 5.46 4.03 8.22
C SER A 27 6.52 2.94 8.25
N ILE A 28 7.55 3.08 7.43
CA ILE A 28 8.73 2.21 7.52
C ILE A 28 9.43 2.60 8.82
N ASP A 29 9.42 1.71 9.82
CA ASP A 29 10.14 1.92 11.08
C ASP A 29 11.52 1.25 11.00
N PRO A 30 12.60 2.02 10.75
CA PRO A 30 13.95 1.46 10.70
C PRO A 30 14.39 0.87 12.04
N ALA A 31 13.89 1.37 13.18
CA ALA A 31 14.25 0.87 14.50
C ALA A 31 13.73 -0.56 14.76
N LYS A 32 12.78 -1.03 13.95
CA LYS A 32 12.34 -2.43 13.95
C LYS A 32 13.47 -3.38 13.51
N TYR A 33 14.18 -3.01 12.45
CA TYR A 33 15.28 -3.83 11.90
C TYR A 33 16.51 -3.80 12.80
N ASP A 34 16.66 -2.73 13.58
CA ASP A 34 17.67 -2.59 14.62
C ASP A 34 17.48 -3.50 15.84
N ARG A 35 16.45 -4.34 15.88
CA ARG A 35 16.31 -5.33 16.96
C ARG A 35 16.36 -6.77 16.44
N MET A 36 16.50 -6.95 15.14
CA MET A 36 16.52 -8.25 14.49
C MET A 36 17.91 -8.87 14.47
N SER A 37 17.93 -10.19 14.60
CA SER A 37 19.08 -11.04 14.32
C SER A 37 19.34 -11.16 12.81
N CYS A 38 20.51 -11.68 12.44
CA CYS A 38 20.86 -11.85 11.03
C CYS A 38 19.98 -12.85 10.29
N ALA A 39 19.51 -13.90 10.97
CA ALA A 39 18.56 -14.84 10.37
C ALA A 39 17.22 -14.17 10.09
N GLU A 40 16.73 -13.35 11.03
CA GLU A 40 15.49 -12.58 10.86
C GLU A 40 15.62 -11.53 9.77
N LEU A 41 16.76 -10.82 9.69
CA LEU A 41 17.03 -9.86 8.61
C LEU A 41 17.07 -10.54 7.24
N ASN A 42 17.66 -11.73 7.13
CA ASN A 42 17.67 -12.52 5.88
C ASN A 42 16.26 -12.98 5.48
N SER A 43 15.47 -13.47 6.44
CA SER A 43 14.07 -13.86 6.19
C SER A 43 13.25 -12.66 5.77
N ALA A 44 13.32 -11.56 6.52
CA ALA A 44 12.58 -10.33 6.23
C ALA A 44 12.95 -9.74 4.86
N LEU A 45 14.23 -9.85 4.45
CA LEU A 45 14.68 -9.47 3.12
C LEU A 45 14.02 -10.32 2.03
N GLY A 46 13.99 -11.64 2.22
CA GLY A 46 13.35 -12.60 1.29
C GLY A 46 11.83 -12.42 1.19
N ASP A 47 11.16 -12.23 2.33
CA ASP A 47 9.72 -11.95 2.39
C ASP A 47 9.39 -10.65 1.66
N THR A 48 10.15 -9.58 1.92
CA THR A 48 9.97 -8.29 1.23
C THR A 48 10.21 -8.43 -0.28
N ALA A 49 11.23 -9.19 -0.70
CA ALA A 49 11.48 -9.45 -2.13
C ALA A 49 10.34 -10.23 -2.80
N THR A 50 9.75 -11.18 -2.07
CA THR A 50 8.60 -11.95 -2.54
C THR A 50 7.37 -11.05 -2.68
N ASP A 51 7.13 -10.16 -1.72
CA ASP A 51 6.01 -9.22 -1.77
C ASP A 51 6.16 -8.17 -2.88
N ILE A 52 7.39 -7.70 -3.15
CA ILE A 52 7.68 -6.86 -4.33
C ILE A 52 7.27 -7.60 -5.60
N SER A 53 7.72 -8.85 -5.76
CA SER A 53 7.45 -9.66 -6.94
C SER A 53 5.96 -9.92 -7.13
N ARG A 54 5.25 -10.31 -6.06
CA ARG A 54 3.80 -10.51 -6.08
C ARG A 54 3.04 -9.25 -6.45
N THR A 55 3.45 -8.10 -5.90
CA THR A 55 2.82 -6.80 -6.19
C THR A 55 3.09 -6.38 -7.64
N ALA A 56 4.32 -6.56 -8.13
CA ALA A 56 4.67 -6.29 -9.53
C ALA A 56 3.87 -7.14 -10.52
N ILE A 57 3.68 -8.43 -10.22
CA ILE A 57 2.83 -9.33 -11.01
C ILE A 57 1.38 -8.83 -10.99
N GLY A 58 0.85 -8.47 -9.81
CA GLY A 58 -0.49 -7.90 -9.66
C GLY A 58 -0.68 -6.63 -10.50
N ARG A 59 0.26 -5.68 -10.39
CA ARG A 59 0.30 -4.46 -11.19
C ARG A 59 0.31 -4.75 -12.68
N GLY A 60 1.10 -5.74 -13.11
CA GLY A 60 1.14 -6.20 -14.51
C GLY A 60 -0.20 -6.74 -14.98
N LYS A 61 -0.89 -7.55 -14.16
CA LYS A 61 -2.24 -8.05 -14.46
C LYS A 61 -3.26 -6.91 -14.58
N VAL A 62 -3.23 -5.94 -13.67
CA VAL A 62 -4.11 -4.76 -13.72
C VAL A 62 -3.87 -3.98 -15.00
N ALA A 63 -2.61 -3.67 -15.34
CA ALA A 63 -2.27 -2.93 -16.55
C ALA A 63 -2.70 -3.65 -17.84
N ASN A 64 -2.60 -4.99 -17.87
CA ASN A 64 -2.97 -5.83 -19.01
C ASN A 64 -4.47 -6.17 -19.09
N THR A 65 -5.27 -5.76 -18.10
CA THR A 65 -6.71 -6.04 -18.11
C THR A 65 -7.39 -5.18 -19.19
N SER A 66 -8.14 -5.82 -20.08
CA SER A 66 -8.97 -5.12 -21.07
C SER A 66 -10.21 -4.54 -20.39
N VAL A 67 -10.44 -3.25 -20.58
CA VAL A 67 -11.63 -2.56 -20.08
C VAL A 67 -12.61 -2.38 -21.24
N PRO A 68 -13.85 -2.89 -21.14
CA PRO A 68 -14.85 -2.66 -22.16
C PRO A 68 -15.17 -1.18 -22.35
N SER A 69 -15.44 -0.76 -23.60
CA SER A 69 -15.70 0.65 -23.94
C SER A 69 -17.01 1.19 -23.35
N TRP A 70 -17.98 0.34 -23.03
CA TRP A 70 -19.24 0.73 -22.39
C TRP A 70 -19.07 1.05 -20.89
N LEU A 71 -17.96 0.65 -20.27
CA LEU A 71 -17.67 0.93 -18.86
C LEU A 71 -17.02 2.32 -18.74
N LEU A 72 -17.87 3.34 -18.63
CA LEU A 72 -17.44 4.73 -18.48
C LEU A 72 -16.46 4.89 -17.31
N GLY A 73 -15.28 5.44 -17.60
CA GLY A 73 -14.24 5.67 -16.59
C GLY A 73 -13.46 4.43 -16.16
N GLY A 74 -13.78 3.22 -16.65
CA GLY A 74 -13.07 1.99 -16.27
C GLY A 74 -11.57 2.05 -16.57
N GLU A 75 -11.19 2.70 -17.68
CA GLU A 75 -9.78 2.87 -18.03
C GLU A 75 -9.04 3.78 -17.03
N ARG A 76 -9.72 4.81 -16.50
CA ARG A 76 -9.19 5.68 -15.44
C ARG A 76 -8.98 4.90 -14.15
N VAL A 77 -9.95 4.05 -13.78
CA VAL A 77 -9.83 3.18 -12.60
C VAL A 77 -8.64 2.22 -12.77
N LYS A 78 -8.48 1.60 -13.94
CA LYS A 78 -7.32 0.74 -14.23
C LYS A 78 -6.00 1.48 -14.01
N THR A 79 -5.88 2.70 -14.54
CA THR A 79 -4.69 3.54 -14.32
C THR A 79 -4.47 3.86 -12.85
N VAL A 80 -5.51 4.26 -12.11
CA VAL A 80 -5.39 4.59 -10.67
C VAL A 80 -4.95 3.37 -9.86
N VAL A 81 -5.51 2.19 -10.13
CA VAL A 81 -5.12 0.96 -9.44
C VAL A 81 -3.68 0.58 -9.79
N ALA A 82 -3.29 0.64 -11.06
CA ALA A 82 -1.92 0.36 -11.48
C ALA A 82 -0.92 1.32 -10.81
N ASN A 83 -1.25 2.62 -10.71
CA ASN A 83 -0.40 3.62 -10.04
C ASN A 83 -0.31 3.39 -8.53
N ARG A 84 -1.41 2.96 -7.90
CA ARG A 84 -1.40 2.57 -6.49
C ARG A 84 -0.47 1.38 -6.24
N ASP A 85 -0.50 0.39 -7.13
CA ASP A 85 0.38 -0.77 -7.01
C ASP A 85 1.85 -0.38 -7.27
N THR A 86 2.12 0.56 -8.18
CA THR A 86 3.46 1.17 -8.35
C THR A 86 3.94 1.82 -7.05
N ALA A 87 3.12 2.67 -6.42
CA ALA A 87 3.49 3.32 -5.16
C ALA A 87 3.74 2.29 -4.03
N ARG A 88 3.01 1.17 -4.03
CA ARG A 88 3.24 0.07 -3.09
C ARG A 88 4.58 -0.63 -3.34
N ILE A 89 4.96 -0.84 -4.60
CA ILE A 89 6.26 -1.41 -4.98
C ILE A 89 7.40 -0.50 -4.51
N GLU A 90 7.31 0.81 -4.78
CA GLU A 90 8.33 1.78 -4.36
C GLU A 90 8.54 1.77 -2.84
N LYS A 91 7.45 1.72 -2.08
CA LYS A 91 7.52 1.60 -0.62
C LYS A 91 8.19 0.30 -0.17
N LEU A 92 7.86 -0.83 -0.79
CA LEU A 92 8.51 -2.11 -0.49
C LEU A 92 10.00 -2.09 -0.86
N GLN A 93 10.38 -1.40 -1.94
CA GLN A 93 11.79 -1.20 -2.31
C GLN A 93 12.53 -0.36 -1.28
N GLN A 94 11.94 0.73 -0.79
CA GLN A 94 12.50 1.53 0.32
C GLN A 94 12.69 0.66 1.57
N GLN A 95 11.70 -0.17 1.90
CA GLN A 95 11.79 -1.10 3.01
C GLN A 95 12.92 -2.12 2.81
N GLN A 96 13.06 -2.67 1.61
CA GLN A 96 14.14 -3.59 1.26
C GLN A 96 15.51 -2.92 1.44
N GLN A 97 15.67 -1.68 1.00
CA GLN A 97 16.91 -0.92 1.18
C GLN A 97 17.25 -0.71 2.66
N ALA A 98 16.25 -0.41 3.51
CA ALA A 98 16.44 -0.30 4.95
C ALA A 98 16.90 -1.62 5.59
N ILE A 99 16.30 -2.75 5.19
CA ILE A 99 16.71 -4.08 5.66
C ILE A 99 18.13 -4.42 5.21
N VAL A 100 18.47 -4.12 3.94
CA VAL A 100 19.82 -4.33 3.40
C VAL A 100 20.86 -3.48 4.14
N ALA A 101 20.54 -2.23 4.46
CA ALA A 101 21.41 -1.36 5.25
C ALA A 101 21.64 -1.90 6.67
N ALA A 102 20.56 -2.30 7.37
CA ALA A 102 20.66 -2.90 8.70
C ALA A 102 21.47 -4.22 8.69
N ARG A 103 21.24 -5.06 7.68
CA ARG A 103 22.01 -6.31 7.47
C ARG A 103 23.49 -6.01 7.25
N LYS A 104 23.83 -5.05 6.40
CA LYS A 104 25.22 -4.66 6.10
C LYS A 104 25.95 -4.15 7.35
N GLN A 105 25.24 -3.49 8.27
CA GLN A 105 25.83 -2.98 9.50
C GLN A 105 26.06 -4.07 10.57
N ARG A 106 25.22 -5.11 10.61
CA ARG A 106 25.18 -6.05 11.73
C ARG A 106 25.71 -7.44 11.41
N CYS A 107 25.47 -7.90 10.20
CA CYS A 107 25.73 -9.27 9.85
C CYS A 107 27.11 -9.39 9.23
N PRO A 108 27.89 -10.42 9.62
CA PRO A 108 29.10 -10.73 8.89
C PRO A 108 28.72 -11.01 7.44
N SER A 109 29.38 -10.32 6.50
CA SER A 109 29.28 -10.71 5.10
C SER A 109 29.73 -12.15 4.98
N SER A 110 28.89 -13.00 4.38
CA SER A 110 29.35 -14.27 3.85
C SER A 110 30.39 -13.97 2.78
N GLN A 111 31.66 -14.20 3.12
CA GLN A 111 32.79 -14.12 2.21
C GLN A 111 32.69 -15.19 1.13
#